data_AF-A0A9P6IJZ4-F1
#
_entry.id   AF-A0A9P6IJZ4-F1
#
_cell.length_a   1.000
_cell.length_b   1.000
_cell.length_c   1.000
_cell.angle_alpha   90.00
_cell.angle_beta   90.00
_cell.angle_gamma   90.00
#
_symmetry.space_group_name_H-M   'P 1'
#
loop_
_entity.id
_entity.type
_entity.pdbx_description
1 polymer ?
#
loop_
_entity_poly.entity_id
_entity_poly.type
_entity_poly.pdbx_seq_one_letter_code
_entity_poly.pdbx_strand_id
1 'polypeptide(L)'
;MSRLTRTERVVVQKLKHSQDQHRKVYERLASLQHLKRLDLGFETRSPDSYKASHFYTSEVDGKKYLHYGGSTIDHTLELSLESGLDQLKALKNLELFGFGRVDHRITKKELEWMARSWPKLKIMCGLAEDRLYMIEQDRKKAELREYMQMLRPDVVHNVNRQGAESLIGESCT
;
A
#
# COMPACT_ATOMS: atom_id res chain seq x y z
N MET A 1 -36.09 -11.17 -0.74
CA MET A 1 -35.12 -10.12 -0.34
C MET A 1 -35.24 -9.89 1.15
N SER A 2 -34.25 -10.29 1.95
CA SER A 2 -34.27 -10.05 3.40
C SER A 2 -34.15 -8.55 3.70
N ARG A 3 -34.93 -8.04 4.66
CA ARG A 3 -34.84 -6.64 5.09
C ARG A 3 -33.65 -6.49 6.03
N LEU A 4 -32.77 -5.53 5.72
CA LEU A 4 -31.68 -5.14 6.62
C LEU A 4 -32.24 -4.65 7.96
N THR A 5 -31.65 -5.17 9.04
CA THR A 5 -31.80 -4.71 10.42
C THR A 5 -31.33 -3.26 10.56
N ARG A 6 -31.67 -2.62 11.69
CA ARG A 6 -31.23 -1.25 11.99
C ARG A 6 -29.70 -1.13 12.01
N THR A 7 -29.01 -2.10 12.63
CA THR A 7 -27.55 -2.12 12.73
C THR A 7 -26.90 -2.22 11.35
N GLU A 8 -27.38 -3.15 10.51
CA GLU A 8 -26.86 -3.32 9.14
C GLU A 8 -27.04 -2.04 8.31
N ARG A 9 -28.18 -1.34 8.45
CA ARG A 9 -28.39 -0.05 7.74
C ARG A 9 -27.36 1.00 8.14
N VAL A 10 -27.04 1.12 9.44
CA VAL A 10 -26.03 2.07 9.94
C VAL A 10 -24.65 1.73 9.39
N VAL A 11 -24.28 0.44 9.39
CA VAL A 11 -23.00 -0.01 8.83
C VAL A 11 -22.92 0.29 7.33
N VAL A 12 -23.98 -0.01 6.58
CA VAL A 12 -24.05 0.29 5.13
C VAL A 12 -23.92 1.80 4.87
N GLN A 13 -24.57 2.65 5.67
CA GLN A 13 -24.46 4.10 5.54
C GLN A 13 -23.04 4.60 5.82
N LYS A 14 -22.39 4.09 6.87
CA LYS A 14 -21.00 4.43 7.19
C LYS A 14 -20.04 4.00 6.08
N LEU A 15 -20.23 2.79 5.54
CA LEU A 15 -19.44 2.29 4.42
C LEU A 15 -19.58 3.18 3.18
N LYS A 16 -20.82 3.55 2.80
CA LYS A 16 -21.08 4.46 1.69
C LYS A 16 -20.39 5.80 1.89
N HIS A 17 -20.51 6.38 3.08
CA HIS A 17 -19.87 7.66 3.40
C HIS A 17 -18.34 7.59 3.27
N SER A 18 -17.72 6.52 3.77
CA SER A 18 -16.28 6.30 3.62
C SER A 18 -15.88 6.14 2.16
N GLN A 19 -16.64 5.38 1.36
CA GLN A 19 -16.39 5.25 -0.08
C GLN A 19 -16.50 6.58 -0.82
N ASP A 20 -17.47 7.43 -0.48
CA ASP A 20 -17.60 8.77 -1.05
C ASP A 20 -16.40 9.66 -0.71
N GLN A 21 -15.87 9.54 0.51
CA GLN A 21 -14.65 10.25 0.91
C GLN A 21 -13.42 9.74 0.13
N HIS A 22 -13.25 8.41 0.00
CA HIS A 22 -12.17 7.84 -0.80
C HIS A 22 -12.22 8.32 -2.24
N ARG A 23 -13.40 8.31 -2.86
CA ARG A 23 -13.58 8.79 -4.24
C ARG A 23 -13.17 10.24 -4.40
N LYS A 24 -13.56 11.14 -3.48
CA LYS A 24 -13.14 12.55 -3.53
C LYS A 24 -11.63 12.73 -3.41
N VAL A 25 -10.98 11.93 -2.57
CA VAL A 25 -9.50 11.93 -2.48
C VAL A 25 -8.89 11.46 -3.80
N TYR A 26 -9.41 10.38 -4.38
CA TYR A 26 -8.93 9.87 -5.66
C TYR A 26 -9.15 10.84 -6.82
N GLU A 27 -10.27 11.54 -6.88
CA GLU A 27 -10.53 12.60 -7.87
C GLU A 27 -9.46 13.69 -7.81
N ARG A 28 -9.10 14.13 -6.59
CA ARG A 28 -8.07 15.16 -6.39
C ARG A 28 -6.68 14.66 -6.74
N LEU A 29 -6.34 13.41 -6.41
CA LEU A 29 -5.07 12.83 -6.79
C LEU A 29 -4.97 12.64 -8.30
N ALA A 30 -6.04 12.19 -8.95
CA ALA A 30 -6.08 11.95 -10.40
C ALA A 30 -5.88 13.22 -11.24
N SER A 31 -6.16 14.41 -10.70
CA SER A 31 -5.92 15.67 -11.41
C SER A 31 -4.43 16.05 -11.49
N LEU A 32 -3.57 15.42 -10.68
CA LEU A 32 -2.12 15.64 -10.67
C LEU A 32 -1.42 14.80 -11.76
N GLN A 33 -1.76 14.99 -13.03
CA GLN A 33 -1.34 14.11 -14.15
C GLN A 33 0.18 14.06 -14.40
N HIS A 34 0.92 15.06 -13.91
CA HIS A 34 2.39 15.11 -13.98
C HIS A 34 3.06 14.50 -12.75
N LEU A 35 2.29 13.98 -11.79
CA LEU A 35 2.82 13.37 -10.58
C LEU A 35 3.64 12.12 -10.92
N LYS A 36 4.93 12.15 -10.57
CA LYS A 36 5.84 11.00 -10.70
C LYS A 36 5.88 10.12 -9.45
N ARG A 37 5.54 10.68 -8.29
CA ARG A 37 5.65 10.01 -6.99
C ARG A 37 4.37 10.19 -6.20
N LEU A 38 3.74 9.07 -5.83
CA LEU A 38 2.61 9.02 -4.92
C LEU A 38 2.94 8.07 -3.79
N ASP A 39 3.17 8.60 -2.59
CA ASP A 39 3.44 7.80 -1.40
C ASP A 39 2.38 8.11 -0.34
N LEU A 40 1.44 7.17 -0.21
CA LEU A 40 0.32 7.23 0.73
C LEU A 40 0.66 6.52 2.05
N GLY A 41 1.80 5.84 2.10
CA GLY A 41 2.24 5.09 3.27
C GLY A 41 3.20 5.88 4.15
N PHE A 42 3.39 5.37 5.36
CA PHE A 42 4.37 5.90 6.30
C PHE A 42 5.37 4.81 6.66
N GLU A 43 6.57 4.88 6.08
CA GLU A 43 7.68 4.00 6.46
C GLU A 43 8.61 4.75 7.43
N THR A 44 8.24 4.82 8.71
CA THR A 44 9.18 5.15 9.78
C THR A 44 9.71 3.86 10.37
N ARG A 45 10.69 3.28 9.68
CA ARG A 45 11.63 2.35 10.29
C ARG A 45 12.84 3.13 10.76
N SER A 46 12.64 4.09 11.67
CA SER A 46 13.78 4.65 12.39
C SER A 46 14.09 3.72 13.56
N PRO A 47 15.32 3.18 13.67
CA PRO A 47 15.84 2.50 14.86
C PRO A 47 15.44 3.19 16.18
N ASP A 48 15.40 4.52 16.19
CA ASP A 48 15.10 5.31 17.37
C ASP A 48 13.60 5.43 17.68
N SER A 49 12.74 5.33 16.65
CA SER A 49 11.28 5.29 16.84
C SER A 49 10.81 4.00 17.53
N TYR A 50 11.67 2.98 17.61
CA TYR A 50 11.37 1.71 18.27
C TYR A 50 11.45 1.77 19.79
N LYS A 51 12.01 2.82 20.40
CA LYS A 51 12.12 2.86 21.87
C LYS A 51 10.79 3.11 22.60
N ALA A 52 9.69 3.38 21.88
CA ALA A 52 8.48 3.94 22.47
C ALA A 52 7.17 3.11 22.35
N SER A 53 7.11 1.99 21.61
CA SER A 53 5.82 1.31 21.40
C SER A 53 5.87 -0.23 21.33
N HIS A 54 5.19 -0.86 22.29
CA HIS A 54 4.41 -2.11 22.20
C HIS A 54 4.93 -3.17 21.19
N PHE A 55 6.11 -3.72 21.45
CA PHE A 55 6.49 -4.99 20.85
C PHE A 55 5.85 -6.12 21.63
N TYR A 56 5.34 -7.11 20.91
CA TYR A 56 5.17 -8.44 21.47
C TYR A 56 6.00 -9.42 20.66
N THR A 57 6.47 -10.46 21.34
CA THR A 57 7.19 -11.55 20.70
C THR A 57 6.23 -12.74 20.55
N SER A 58 6.15 -13.33 19.36
CA SER A 58 5.59 -14.67 19.21
C SER A 58 6.73 -15.69 19.15
N GLU A 59 6.44 -16.95 19.46
CA GLU A 59 7.37 -18.06 19.26
C GLU A 59 6.71 -19.08 18.33
N VAL A 60 7.39 -19.41 17.23
CA VAL A 60 6.95 -20.45 16.28
C VAL A 60 8.15 -21.36 16.05
N ASP A 61 7.98 -22.65 16.32
CA ASP A 61 9.02 -23.69 16.20
C ASP A 61 10.34 -23.34 16.95
N GLY A 62 10.22 -22.78 18.16
CA GLY A 62 11.37 -22.40 19.00
C GLY A 62 12.10 -21.12 18.53
N LYS A 63 11.61 -20.45 17.48
CA LYS A 63 12.14 -19.16 17.02
C LYS A 63 11.25 -18.03 17.51
N LYS A 64 11.87 -17.03 18.15
CA LYS A 64 11.18 -15.81 18.57
C LYS A 64 11.10 -14.84 17.40
N TYR A 65 9.89 -14.41 17.11
CA TYR A 65 9.59 -13.37 16.14
C TYR A 65 9.13 -12.14 16.89
N LEU A 66 9.60 -10.99 16.45
CA LEU A 66 9.20 -9.71 16.98
C LEU A 66 8.22 -9.06 16.02
N HIS A 67 7.05 -8.75 16.56
CA HIS A 67 5.99 -8.03 15.86
C HIS A 67 6.27 -6.54 16.01
N TYR A 68 6.95 -5.97 15.01
CA TYR A 68 7.24 -4.54 14.92
C TYR A 68 6.14 -3.83 14.13
N GLY A 69 5.65 -2.73 14.70
CA GLY A 69 4.57 -1.96 14.10
C GLY A 69 3.24 -2.51 14.58
N GLY A 70 2.40 -1.62 15.12
CA GLY A 70 1.01 -1.97 15.37
C GLY A 70 0.35 -2.52 14.11
N SER A 71 -0.85 -3.05 14.28
CA SER A 71 -1.75 -3.32 13.16
C SER A 71 -1.64 -2.22 12.10
N THR A 72 -1.81 -2.61 10.82
CA THR A 72 -2.07 -1.65 9.74
C THR A 72 -2.89 -0.48 10.28
N ILE A 73 -2.56 0.75 9.89
CA ILE A 73 -3.29 1.90 10.41
C ILE A 73 -4.75 1.72 9.96
N ASP A 74 -5.63 1.51 10.93
CA ASP A 74 -7.05 1.31 10.65
C ASP A 74 -7.64 2.62 10.09
N HIS A 75 -8.71 2.49 9.32
CA HIS A 75 -9.42 3.63 8.73
C HIS A 75 -8.56 4.50 7.79
N THR A 76 -7.55 3.90 7.15
CA THR A 76 -6.82 4.52 6.04
C THR A 76 -7.59 4.45 4.72
N LEU A 77 -7.08 5.19 3.71
CA LEU A 77 -7.57 5.11 2.34
C LEU A 77 -7.47 3.67 1.81
N GLU A 78 -8.61 3.06 1.50
CA GLU A 78 -8.65 1.73 0.90
C GLU A 78 -8.10 1.78 -0.53
N LEU A 79 -7.14 0.92 -0.88
CA LEU A 79 -6.53 0.86 -2.22
C LEU A 79 -7.17 -0.23 -3.07
N SER A 80 -8.48 -0.17 -3.23
CA SER A 80 -9.29 -1.14 -4.00
C SER A 80 -10.00 -0.49 -5.18
N LEU A 81 -10.29 -1.25 -6.23
CA LEU A 81 -11.07 -0.73 -7.36
C LEU A 81 -12.48 -0.31 -6.95
N GLU A 82 -13.10 -1.01 -6.00
CA GLU A 82 -14.43 -0.69 -5.49
C GLU A 82 -14.49 0.69 -4.82
N SER A 83 -13.41 1.06 -4.11
CA SER A 83 -13.26 2.36 -3.45
C SER A 83 -12.92 3.52 -4.40
N GLY A 84 -12.64 3.24 -5.67
CA GLY A 84 -12.34 4.26 -6.69
C GLY A 84 -10.86 4.41 -7.05
N LEU A 85 -10.00 3.44 -6.71
CA LEU A 85 -8.60 3.42 -7.13
C LEU A 85 -8.44 3.57 -8.65
N ASP A 86 -9.41 3.06 -9.42
CA ASP A 86 -9.43 3.11 -10.89
C ASP A 86 -9.36 4.52 -11.47
N GLN A 87 -9.76 5.53 -10.70
CA GLN A 87 -9.66 6.94 -11.08
C GLN A 87 -8.21 7.40 -11.24
N LEU A 88 -7.26 6.78 -10.52
CA LEU A 88 -5.84 7.07 -10.64
C LEU A 88 -5.23 6.57 -11.96
N LYS A 89 -6.01 5.97 -12.87
CA LYS A 89 -5.55 5.60 -14.23
C LYS A 89 -4.97 6.78 -15.01
N ALA A 90 -5.36 8.01 -14.67
CA ALA A 90 -4.89 9.23 -15.31
C ALA A 90 -3.41 9.56 -15.00
N LEU A 91 -2.84 8.97 -13.94
CA LEU A 91 -1.45 9.18 -13.52
C LEU A 91 -0.45 8.41 -14.38
N LYS A 92 -0.41 8.72 -15.69
CA LYS A 92 0.45 8.01 -16.67
C LYS A 92 1.95 8.23 -16.46
N ASN A 93 2.31 9.26 -15.70
CA ASN A 93 3.70 9.58 -15.35
C ASN A 93 4.13 9.03 -13.99
N LEU A 94 3.28 8.24 -13.32
CA LEU A 94 3.61 7.70 -12.02
C LEU A 94 4.76 6.68 -12.13
N GLU A 95 5.86 6.95 -11.44
CA GLU A 95 7.07 6.13 -11.40
C GLU A 95 7.22 5.41 -10.05
N LEU A 96 6.74 6.00 -8.96
CA LEU A 96 6.79 5.44 -7.61
C LEU A 96 5.41 5.44 -6.96
N PHE A 97 4.98 4.27 -6.48
CA PHE A 97 3.78 4.11 -5.66
C PHE A 97 4.09 3.49 -4.30
N GLY A 98 3.85 4.24 -3.22
CA GLY A 98 4.09 3.81 -1.85
C GLY A 98 2.79 3.71 -1.05
N PHE A 99 2.64 2.63 -0.29
CA PHE A 99 1.49 2.39 0.59
C PHE A 99 1.85 1.52 1.81
N GLY A 100 3.10 1.63 2.27
CA GLY A 100 3.55 0.91 3.48
C GLY A 100 2.70 1.27 4.70
N ARG A 101 2.33 0.26 5.49
CA ARG A 101 1.49 0.34 6.71
C ARG A 101 0.05 0.82 6.53
N VAL A 102 -0.42 0.94 5.30
CA VAL A 102 -1.84 1.17 4.97
C VAL A 102 -2.58 -0.17 5.00
N ASP A 103 -3.79 -0.23 5.56
CA ASP A 103 -4.70 -1.36 5.27
C ASP A 103 -5.17 -1.28 3.82
N HIS A 104 -4.29 -1.70 2.90
CA HIS A 104 -4.43 -1.38 1.49
C HIS A 104 -5.54 -2.21 0.81
N ARG A 105 -5.90 -3.38 1.33
CA ARG A 105 -6.87 -4.33 0.72
C ARG A 105 -6.60 -4.74 -0.74
N ILE A 106 -5.48 -4.33 -1.33
CA ILE A 106 -5.00 -4.77 -2.65
C ILE A 106 -5.05 -6.29 -2.75
N THR A 107 -5.65 -6.75 -3.85
CA THR A 107 -5.63 -8.15 -4.27
C THR A 107 -4.89 -8.26 -5.63
N LYS A 108 -4.84 -9.47 -6.18
CA LYS A 108 -4.31 -9.71 -7.53
C LYS A 108 -5.03 -8.87 -8.60
N LYS A 109 -6.35 -8.65 -8.44
CA LYS A 109 -7.15 -7.84 -9.37
C LYS A 109 -6.68 -6.39 -9.45
N GLU A 110 -6.39 -5.78 -8.29
CA GLU A 110 -5.82 -4.44 -8.22
C GLU A 110 -4.43 -4.38 -8.87
N LEU A 111 -3.57 -5.38 -8.62
CA LEU A 111 -2.23 -5.42 -9.23
C LEU A 111 -2.26 -5.54 -10.75
N GLU A 112 -3.14 -6.38 -11.30
CA GLU A 112 -3.36 -6.45 -12.75
C GLU A 112 -3.79 -5.11 -13.34
N TRP A 113 -4.70 -4.41 -12.65
CA TRP A 113 -5.15 -3.09 -13.06
C TRP A 113 -4.02 -2.07 -13.00
N MET A 114 -3.20 -2.07 -11.93
CA MET A 114 -2.05 -1.17 -11.77
C MET A 114 -1.02 -1.40 -12.88
N ALA A 115 -0.68 -2.66 -13.15
CA ALA A 115 0.28 -3.05 -14.18
C ALA A 115 -0.09 -2.52 -15.56
N ARG A 116 -1.39 -2.55 -15.92
CA ARG A 116 -1.93 -2.01 -17.18
C ARG A 116 -2.06 -0.48 -17.17
N SER A 117 -2.40 0.10 -16.03
CA SER A 117 -2.79 1.53 -15.95
C SER A 117 -1.61 2.48 -15.81
N TRP A 118 -0.51 2.03 -15.18
CA TRP A 118 0.68 2.83 -14.89
C TRP A 118 1.91 2.30 -15.64
N PRO A 119 2.05 2.62 -16.93
CA PRO A 119 3.11 2.07 -17.78
C PRO A 119 4.52 2.52 -17.37
N LYS A 120 4.64 3.66 -16.67
CA LYS A 120 5.93 4.19 -16.19
C LYS A 120 6.26 3.81 -14.75
N LEU A 121 5.43 2.99 -14.09
CA LEU A 121 5.71 2.56 -12.72
C LEU A 121 7.02 1.77 -12.69
N LYS A 122 7.95 2.18 -11.84
CA LYS A 122 9.26 1.55 -11.63
C LYS A 122 9.42 1.00 -10.21
N ILE A 123 8.81 1.65 -9.21
CA ILE A 123 9.05 1.33 -7.80
C ILE A 123 7.72 1.19 -7.05
N MET A 124 7.60 0.11 -6.28
CA MET A 124 6.47 -0.12 -5.38
C MET A 124 6.94 -0.45 -3.97
N CYS A 125 6.71 0.48 -3.03
CA CYS A 125 7.26 0.33 -1.66
C CYS A 125 6.35 -0.48 -0.73
N GLY A 126 5.05 -0.59 -1.03
CA GLY A 126 4.08 -1.26 -0.15
C GLY A 126 4.20 -2.78 -0.07
N LEU A 127 4.84 -3.42 -1.06
CA LEU A 127 5.08 -4.87 -1.11
C LEU A 127 6.55 -5.25 -0.89
N ALA A 128 7.38 -4.29 -0.48
CA ALA A 128 8.81 -4.53 -0.28
C ALA A 128 9.08 -5.53 0.86
N GLU A 129 10.11 -6.35 0.69
CA GLU A 129 10.47 -7.38 1.66
C GLU A 129 10.94 -6.80 2.99
N ASP A 130 10.48 -7.41 4.08
CA ASP A 130 10.85 -7.04 5.44
C ASP A 130 12.21 -7.65 5.79
N ARG A 131 13.28 -6.86 5.59
CA ARG A 131 14.68 -7.30 5.80
C ARG A 131 15.17 -7.22 7.25
N LEU A 132 14.30 -6.88 8.19
CA LEU A 132 14.69 -6.76 9.60
C LEU A 132 14.76 -8.15 10.23
N TYR A 133 15.85 -8.40 10.97
CA TYR A 133 16.05 -9.66 11.68
C TYR A 133 14.91 -9.89 12.69
N MET A 134 14.44 -11.14 12.79
CA MET A 134 13.33 -11.58 13.67
C MET A 134 11.93 -11.06 13.30
N ILE A 135 11.69 -10.51 12.11
CA ILE A 135 10.31 -10.18 11.69
C ILE A 135 9.64 -11.40 11.06
N GLU A 136 8.41 -11.69 11.49
CA GLU A 136 7.56 -12.68 10.83
C GLU A 136 7.21 -12.20 9.42
N GLN A 137 7.49 -13.02 8.41
CA GLN A 137 7.19 -12.67 7.03
C GLN A 137 5.68 -12.69 6.78
N ASP A 138 5.14 -11.59 6.28
CA ASP A 138 3.77 -11.53 5.76
C ASP A 138 3.69 -12.34 4.46
N ARG A 139 3.19 -13.58 4.57
CA ARG A 139 3.02 -14.50 3.43
C ARG A 139 2.15 -13.92 2.33
N LYS A 140 1.06 -13.22 2.69
CA LYS A 140 0.14 -12.63 1.71
C LYS A 140 0.82 -11.51 0.94
N LYS A 141 1.59 -10.66 1.63
CA LYS A 141 2.40 -9.62 1.00
C LYS A 141 3.47 -10.22 0.07
N ALA A 142 4.11 -11.32 0.48
CA ALA A 142 5.07 -12.04 -0.37
C ALA A 142 4.42 -12.58 -1.65
N GLU A 143 3.25 -13.22 -1.54
CA GLU A 143 2.48 -13.71 -2.69
C GLU A 143 2.07 -12.57 -3.66
N LEU A 144 1.62 -11.43 -3.13
CA LEU A 144 1.26 -10.27 -3.94
C LEU A 144 2.50 -9.68 -4.65
N ARG A 145 3.63 -9.62 -3.96
CA ARG A 145 4.91 -9.18 -4.53
C ARG A 145 5.33 -10.07 -5.69
N GLU A 146 5.34 -11.38 -5.50
CA GLU A 146 5.70 -12.36 -6.54
C GLU A 146 4.76 -12.24 -7.74
N TYR A 147 3.46 -12.10 -7.49
CA TYR A 147 2.47 -11.92 -8.54
C TYR A 147 2.69 -10.61 -9.31
N MET A 148 2.99 -9.50 -8.64
CA MET A 148 3.33 -8.24 -9.30
C MET A 148 4.62 -8.38 -10.12
N GLN A 149 5.63 -9.10 -9.62
CA GLN A 149 6.88 -9.33 -10.35
C GLN A 149 6.66 -10.16 -11.62
N MET A 150 5.72 -11.10 -11.62
CA MET A 150 5.33 -11.85 -12.83
C MET A 150 4.66 -10.94 -13.86
N LEU A 151 3.82 -9.98 -13.42
CA LEU A 151 3.15 -9.02 -14.31
C LEU A 151 4.09 -7.94 -14.85
N ARG A 152 5.01 -7.47 -14.00
CA ARG A 152 5.90 -6.33 -14.22
C ARG A 152 7.28 -6.63 -13.64
N PRO A 153 8.11 -7.44 -14.32
CA PRO A 153 9.43 -7.81 -13.84
C PRO A 153 10.40 -6.61 -13.75
N ASP A 154 10.04 -5.49 -14.37
CA ASP A 154 10.75 -4.22 -14.32
C ASP A 154 10.45 -3.38 -13.06
N VAL A 155 9.38 -3.71 -12.31
CA VAL A 155 9.02 -2.99 -11.08
C VAL A 155 9.82 -3.53 -9.89
N VAL A 156 10.52 -2.61 -9.20
CA VAL A 156 11.34 -2.91 -8.02
C VAL A 156 10.54 -2.70 -6.74
N HIS A 157 10.62 -3.67 -5.83
CA HIS A 157 9.98 -3.63 -4.53
C HIS A 157 10.99 -3.29 -3.43
N ASN A 158 11.18 -2.00 -3.13
CA ASN A 158 12.22 -1.53 -2.20
C ASN A 158 11.62 -0.66 -1.06
N VAL A 159 12.10 -0.89 0.16
CA VAL A 159 11.79 -0.11 1.37
C VAL A 159 12.60 1.19 1.47
N ASN A 160 13.78 1.25 0.84
CA ASN A 160 14.66 2.40 0.97
C ASN A 160 14.26 3.53 0.00
N ARG A 161 13.55 4.52 0.55
CA ARG A 161 13.10 5.73 -0.15
C ARG A 161 14.24 6.58 -0.71
N GLN A 162 15.42 6.58 -0.07
CA GLN A 162 16.57 7.38 -0.50
C GLN A 162 17.33 6.69 -1.66
N GLY A 163 17.42 5.36 -1.66
CA GLY A 163 18.01 4.61 -2.78
C GLY A 163 17.11 4.58 -4.04
N ALA A 164 15.81 4.87 -3.87
CA ALA A 164 14.90 5.03 -5.00
C ALA A 164 15.19 6.30 -5.83
N GLU A 165 15.75 7.34 -5.23
CA GLU A 165 16.03 8.61 -5.89
C GLU A 165 17.13 8.46 -6.96
N SER A 166 18.17 7.65 -6.67
CA SER A 166 19.20 7.31 -7.66
C SER A 166 18.70 6.49 -8.85
N LEU A 167 17.55 5.80 -8.72
CA LEU A 167 16.95 5.00 -9.80
C LEU A 167 15.98 5.81 -10.68
N ILE A 168 15.42 6.90 -10.14
CA ILE A 168 14.52 7.80 -10.87
C ILE A 168 15.31 8.87 -11.63
N GLY A 169 16.57 9.11 -11.24
CA GLY A 169 17.50 9.95 -11.97
C GLY A 169 17.32 11.44 -11.68
N GLU A 170 18.44 12.09 -11.42
CA GLU A 170 18.60 13.54 -11.45
C GLU A 170 18.21 14.07 -12.84
N SER A 171 16.98 14.55 -12.99
CA SER A 171 16.52 15.26 -14.19
C SER A 171 15.61 16.38 -13.77
N CYS A 172 16.17 17.23 -12.90
CA CYS A 172 15.72 18.58 -12.60
C CYS A 172 16.97 19.45 -12.46
N THR A 173 17.62 19.71 -13.58
CA THR A 173 18.33 20.97 -13.86
C THR A 173 17.77 21.52 -15.15
#